data_AF-A0A951XWK7-F1
#
_entry.id   AF-A0A951XWK7-F1
#
_cell.length_a   1.000
_cell.length_b   1.000
_cell.length_c   1.000
_cell.angle_alpha   90.00
_cell.angle_beta   90.00
_cell.angle_gamma   90.00
#
_symmetry.space_group_name_H-M   'P 1'
#
loop_
_entity.id
_entity.type
_entity.pdbx_description
1 polymer ?
#
loop_
_entity_poly.entity_id
_entity_poly.type
_entity_poly.pdbx_seq_one_letter_code
_entity_poly.pdbx_strand_id
1 'polypeptide(L)'
;MSKRRLFGCALFISTLAAGALAQHNVPANQQDGLADCGPAAAASCLKWFQQNGFPDLKDPNGNNGVKDFEKQLEKDAGTDENGTWNDKLRDAMNKLVDGTPHKGQLRAKLAPASAYKSFTFLDEEFSHDENILLTLKWKDADGVERQHYVTVKNITGQGNRRTVEYMDPNSGTFKTGNMSVQNNVLHMMHDGVSTTVDGILTMSPANTTASTSATDPNNPATTIITYTSYYPSFRPTKDLHVWVSDRTKANYTVTGLPDGWSWDIKQEGNRCYLSIWKGDGAGELANGATITVRYTGSKKVKETSGVITPTTGGTSAITDGAQAPGRGHTVMAVVPENPPDRPASCALGLLGAFPDGLAAIVAWAPVTDEFFSHYEVYDVNSGELFAESTVPELLLPELGPDELHQFVIAARNMDVALGDESASVGVHLDARNAIPLIPGPPLELSYVSPLYSGDAPAPWTIALPGVLAPGKLYVVTLLGAPLAAPPGDLGAPHSRYYHLLADAPLTPGPISVAVPYHTPDVEGDESGIRLLARVGDAWVDVTTGVDPTRNLVFGTLPALGTLLIVNPPAAVIPAISTPGVFALLLLLAAAGALVMRRHGPQAA
;
A
#
# COMPACT_ATOMS: atom_id res chain seq x y z
N MET A 1 26.05 -18.30 -62.28
CA MET A 1 24.67 -18.49 -61.78
C MET A 1 24.69 -18.71 -60.27
N SER A 2 23.56 -18.54 -59.57
CA SER A 2 23.52 -18.15 -58.16
C SER A 2 23.84 -19.26 -57.13
N LYS A 3 24.74 -18.95 -56.18
CA LYS A 3 24.76 -19.60 -54.86
C LYS A 3 23.74 -18.89 -53.95
N ARG A 4 22.85 -19.61 -53.26
CA ARG A 4 22.06 -19.06 -52.15
C ARG A 4 22.80 -19.30 -50.83
N ARG A 5 22.87 -18.28 -49.98
CA ARG A 5 23.28 -18.41 -48.56
C ARG A 5 22.01 -18.54 -47.72
N LEU A 6 22.01 -19.40 -46.71
CA LEU A 6 21.10 -19.22 -45.57
C LEU A 6 21.71 -18.14 -44.66
N PHE A 7 20.87 -17.24 -44.16
CA PHE A 7 21.16 -16.44 -42.98
C PHE A 7 20.47 -17.12 -41.80
N GLY A 8 21.22 -17.40 -40.72
CA GLY A 8 20.64 -17.71 -39.43
C GLY A 8 20.39 -16.42 -38.66
N CYS A 9 19.15 -16.14 -38.27
CA CYS A 9 18.85 -15.10 -37.30
C CYS A 9 19.20 -15.62 -35.90
N ALA A 10 19.98 -14.86 -35.13
CA ALA A 10 20.19 -15.14 -33.73
C ALA A 10 18.93 -14.81 -32.93
N LEU A 11 18.49 -15.74 -32.08
CA LEU A 11 17.35 -15.53 -31.18
C LEU A 11 17.82 -14.72 -29.96
N PHE A 12 17.45 -13.45 -29.89
CA PHE A 12 17.60 -12.66 -28.66
C PHE A 12 16.50 -13.05 -27.68
N ILE A 13 16.88 -13.69 -26.57
CA ILE A 13 15.98 -13.95 -25.44
C ILE A 13 16.08 -12.76 -24.48
N SER A 14 15.05 -11.91 -24.49
CA SER A 14 14.90 -10.84 -23.50
C SER A 14 14.26 -11.40 -22.23
N THR A 15 15.07 -11.72 -21.22
CA THR A 15 14.56 -12.04 -19.88
C THR A 15 13.95 -10.79 -19.25
N LEU A 16 12.65 -10.84 -18.94
CA LEU A 16 11.99 -9.85 -18.08
C LEU A 16 12.62 -9.92 -16.69
N ALA A 17 13.34 -8.87 -16.29
CA ALA A 17 13.83 -8.72 -14.93
C ALA A 17 12.66 -8.30 -14.02
N ALA A 18 12.55 -8.93 -12.85
CA ALA A 18 11.75 -8.36 -11.77
C ALA A 18 12.31 -6.97 -11.42
N GLY A 19 11.44 -6.01 -11.13
CA GLY A 19 11.82 -4.62 -10.92
C GLY A 19 12.77 -4.44 -9.73
N ALA A 20 14.07 -4.37 -10.01
CA ALA A 20 15.06 -3.98 -9.02
C ALA A 20 14.86 -2.49 -8.68
N LEU A 21 14.70 -2.20 -7.40
CA LEU A 21 14.91 -0.85 -6.88
C LEU A 21 16.34 -0.41 -7.20
N ALA A 22 16.57 0.91 -7.27
CA ALA A 22 17.85 1.46 -7.71
C ALA A 22 19.00 0.91 -6.84
N GLN A 23 19.97 0.21 -7.46
CA GLN A 23 21.14 -0.26 -6.74
C GLN A 23 22.06 0.92 -6.41
N HIS A 24 21.96 1.42 -5.18
CA HIS A 24 22.91 2.40 -4.67
C HIS A 24 24.29 1.74 -4.60
N ASN A 25 25.19 2.10 -5.51
CA ASN A 25 26.60 1.69 -5.45
C ASN A 25 27.35 2.46 -4.35
N VAL A 26 26.90 2.29 -3.10
CA VAL A 26 27.50 2.86 -1.91
C VAL A 26 28.96 2.38 -1.82
N PRO A 27 29.94 3.26 -1.56
CA PRO A 27 31.31 2.85 -1.30
C PRO A 27 31.40 2.04 0.00
N ALA A 28 32.13 0.93 -0.02
CA ALA A 28 32.38 0.15 1.18
C ALA A 28 33.41 0.84 2.08
N ASN A 29 33.22 0.75 3.40
CA ASN A 29 34.11 1.34 4.38
C ASN A 29 34.19 0.48 5.65
N GLN A 30 35.38 -0.07 5.95
CA GLN A 30 35.63 -0.72 7.24
C GLN A 30 35.89 0.36 8.29
N GLN A 31 35.37 0.26 9.50
CA GLN A 31 35.63 1.20 10.60
C GLN A 31 37.10 1.16 11.08
N ASP A 32 37.67 2.30 11.52
CA ASP A 32 39.04 2.36 12.07
C ASP A 32 39.11 1.85 13.53
N GLY A 33 38.13 2.14 14.37
CA GLY A 33 38.03 1.73 15.77
C GLY A 33 36.83 0.83 16.09
N LEU A 34 36.79 0.29 17.31
CA LEU A 34 35.77 -0.69 17.73
C LEU A 34 34.35 -0.10 17.90
N ALA A 35 34.25 1.23 18.02
CA ALA A 35 33.00 1.95 18.30
C ALA A 35 32.42 2.68 17.07
N ASP A 36 33.18 2.80 15.99
CA ASP A 36 32.96 3.82 14.95
C ASP A 36 31.99 3.37 13.84
N CYS A 37 31.23 2.30 14.08
CA CYS A 37 30.28 1.73 13.13
C CYS A 37 29.28 2.77 12.57
N GLY A 38 28.79 3.67 13.42
CA GLY A 38 27.92 4.80 13.03
C GLY A 38 28.62 5.75 12.06
N PRO A 39 29.72 6.41 12.46
CA PRO A 39 30.57 7.23 11.59
C PRO A 39 30.97 6.55 10.28
N ALA A 40 31.37 5.28 10.30
CA ALA A 40 31.80 4.55 9.11
C ALA A 40 30.65 4.24 8.13
N ALA A 41 29.46 3.89 8.64
CA ALA A 41 28.24 3.74 7.85
C ALA A 41 27.77 5.08 7.25
N ALA A 42 27.74 6.14 8.07
CA ALA A 42 27.35 7.48 7.64
C ALA A 42 28.32 8.09 6.60
N ALA A 43 29.62 7.87 6.76
CA ALA A 43 30.63 8.25 5.79
C ALA A 43 30.41 7.60 4.42
N SER A 44 29.99 6.34 4.41
CA SER A 44 29.67 5.58 3.19
C SER A 44 28.49 6.21 2.44
N CYS A 45 27.42 6.58 3.16
CA CYS A 45 26.28 7.32 2.60
C CYS A 45 26.70 8.69 2.02
N LEU A 46 27.47 9.48 2.77
CA LEU A 46 27.96 10.78 2.30
C LEU A 46 28.84 10.63 1.05
N LYS A 47 29.68 9.59 0.99
CA LYS A 47 30.53 9.33 -0.18
C LYS A 47 29.72 8.91 -1.40
N TRP A 48 28.60 8.20 -1.24
CA TRP A 48 27.67 7.96 -2.34
C TRP A 48 27.11 9.27 -2.91
N PHE A 49 26.58 10.17 -2.07
CA PHE A 49 26.09 11.48 -2.53
C PHE A 49 27.20 12.32 -3.17
N GLN A 50 28.41 12.30 -2.62
CA GLN A 50 29.58 12.98 -3.20
C GLN A 50 29.88 12.51 -4.63
N GLN A 51 29.67 11.23 -4.92
CA GLN A 51 29.84 10.65 -6.25
C GLN A 51 28.61 10.86 -7.17
N ASN A 52 27.41 11.02 -6.61
CA ASN A 52 26.13 11.04 -7.31
C ASN A 52 25.42 12.41 -7.17
N GLY A 53 26.11 13.49 -7.56
CA GLY A 53 25.53 14.82 -7.74
C GLY A 53 26.04 15.92 -6.80
N PHE A 54 26.76 15.58 -5.73
CA PHE A 54 27.25 16.53 -4.72
C PHE A 54 28.78 16.58 -4.64
N PRO A 55 29.51 16.84 -5.76
CA PRO A 55 30.96 16.63 -5.85
C PRO A 55 31.78 17.51 -4.89
N ASP A 56 31.24 18.65 -4.46
CA ASP A 56 31.84 19.59 -3.51
C ASP A 56 31.61 19.21 -2.03
N LEU A 57 30.93 18.09 -1.75
CA LEU A 57 30.82 17.49 -0.43
C LEU A 57 32.21 17.00 0.03
N LYS A 58 32.73 17.60 1.10
CA LYS A 58 34.09 17.43 1.63
C LYS A 58 34.13 17.76 3.12
N ASP A 59 35.16 17.29 3.81
CA ASP A 59 35.42 17.63 5.21
C ASP A 59 35.81 19.12 5.37
N PRO A 60 35.87 19.67 6.60
CA PRO A 60 36.30 21.05 6.85
C PRO A 60 37.74 21.38 6.43
N ASN A 61 38.56 20.38 6.08
CA ASN A 61 39.93 20.54 5.60
C ASN A 61 40.01 20.52 4.05
N GLY A 62 38.92 20.16 3.36
CA GLY A 62 38.82 20.02 1.91
C GLY A 62 39.02 18.59 1.38
N ASN A 63 39.21 17.61 2.25
CA ASN A 63 39.34 16.20 1.87
C ASN A 63 37.98 15.57 1.55
N ASN A 64 37.93 14.54 0.71
CA ASN A 64 36.67 13.86 0.36
C ASN A 64 36.77 12.32 0.33
N GLY A 65 37.79 11.72 0.91
CA GLY A 65 37.84 10.27 1.12
C GLY A 65 36.79 9.83 2.12
N VAL A 66 36.33 8.58 2.01
CA VAL A 66 35.34 8.02 2.95
C VAL A 66 35.89 8.01 4.39
N LYS A 67 37.20 7.81 4.55
CA LYS A 67 37.91 7.91 5.83
C LYS A 67 38.03 9.32 6.41
N ASP A 68 37.96 10.35 5.57
CA ASP A 68 37.97 11.74 6.03
C ASP A 68 36.58 12.13 6.57
N PHE A 69 35.53 11.66 5.90
CA PHE A 69 34.16 11.76 6.41
C PHE A 69 33.98 10.99 7.73
N GLU A 70 34.47 9.75 7.84
CA GLU A 70 34.38 8.94 9.07
C GLU A 70 34.97 9.68 10.27
N LYS A 71 36.22 10.16 10.17
CA LYS A 71 36.92 10.86 11.27
C LYS A 71 36.30 12.21 11.62
N GLN A 72 35.73 12.90 10.63
CA GLN A 72 35.00 14.14 10.90
C GLN A 72 33.65 13.85 11.58
N LEU A 73 32.96 12.77 11.23
CA LEU A 73 31.69 12.34 11.85
C LEU A 73 31.89 11.79 13.27
N GLU A 74 32.92 10.97 13.48
CA GLU A 74 33.38 10.45 14.78
C GLU A 74 33.50 11.62 15.78
N LYS A 75 34.33 12.61 15.40
CA LYS A 75 34.60 13.84 16.13
C LYS A 75 33.37 14.74 16.33
N ASP A 76 32.54 14.93 15.30
CA ASP A 76 31.40 15.85 15.37
C ASP A 76 30.17 15.27 16.07
N ALA A 77 30.01 13.95 16.07
CA ALA A 77 28.99 13.26 16.86
C ALA A 77 29.43 13.06 18.33
N GLY A 78 30.73 13.18 18.61
CA GLY A 78 31.29 12.87 19.93
C GLY A 78 31.25 11.37 20.21
N THR A 79 31.70 10.57 19.25
CA THR A 79 31.83 9.12 19.39
C THR A 79 32.89 8.79 20.45
N ASP A 80 32.58 7.86 21.34
CA ASP A 80 33.50 7.39 22.38
C ASP A 80 33.49 5.85 22.48
N GLU A 81 34.10 5.30 23.53
CA GLU A 81 34.18 3.85 23.81
C GLU A 81 32.81 3.13 23.91
N ASN A 82 31.70 3.86 23.99
CA ASN A 82 30.32 3.36 24.00
C ASN A 82 29.63 3.45 22.62
N GLY A 83 30.28 4.02 21.60
CA GLY A 83 29.71 4.19 20.25
C GLY A 83 29.12 5.59 19.99
N THR A 84 28.10 5.63 19.15
CA THR A 84 27.50 6.88 18.64
C THR A 84 25.98 6.86 18.72
N TRP A 85 25.37 7.90 19.28
CA TRP A 85 23.91 8.04 19.39
C TRP A 85 23.27 8.51 18.08
N ASN A 86 22.07 7.98 17.77
CA ASN A 86 21.34 8.26 16.53
C ASN A 86 21.15 9.76 16.24
N ASP A 87 20.86 10.56 17.26
CA ASP A 87 20.66 12.01 17.13
C ASP A 87 21.98 12.76 16.90
N LYS A 88 23.06 12.33 17.55
CA LYS A 88 24.41 12.89 17.36
C LYS A 88 24.96 12.59 15.98
N LEU A 89 24.76 11.37 15.48
CA LEU A 89 25.16 10.99 14.12
C LEU A 89 24.39 11.79 13.06
N ARG A 90 23.07 11.93 13.22
CA ARG A 90 22.22 12.82 12.40
C ARG A 90 22.77 14.25 12.36
N ASP A 91 23.08 14.81 13.53
CA ASP A 91 23.48 16.21 13.64
C ASP A 91 24.91 16.43 13.11
N ALA A 92 25.81 15.46 13.27
CA ALA A 92 27.14 15.46 12.66
C ALA A 92 27.06 15.41 11.12
N MET A 93 26.23 14.53 10.54
CA MET A 93 26.01 14.46 9.09
C MET A 93 25.44 15.78 8.54
N ASN A 94 24.44 16.35 9.21
CA ASN A 94 23.87 17.65 8.83
C ASN A 94 24.88 18.79 8.96
N LYS A 95 25.71 18.80 10.02
CA LYS A 95 26.78 19.78 10.23
C LYS A 95 27.86 19.71 9.15
N LEU A 96 28.26 18.51 8.73
CA LEU A 96 29.22 18.30 7.65
C LEU A 96 28.68 18.85 6.32
N VAL A 97 27.45 18.50 5.95
CA VAL A 97 26.76 19.06 4.76
C VAL A 97 26.68 20.59 4.83
N ASP A 98 26.30 21.15 5.98
CA ASP A 98 26.15 22.60 6.18
C ASP A 98 27.48 23.38 6.19
N GLY A 99 28.62 22.69 6.23
CA GLY A 99 29.95 23.25 5.99
C GLY A 99 30.32 23.41 4.51
N THR A 100 29.47 22.95 3.58
CA THR A 100 29.75 22.90 2.14
C THR A 100 28.78 23.78 1.32
N PRO A 101 29.03 24.01 0.01
CA PRO A 101 28.04 24.66 -0.88
C PRO A 101 26.69 23.93 -0.95
N HIS A 102 26.62 22.68 -0.50
CA HIS A 102 25.40 21.86 -0.45
C HIS A 102 24.58 22.04 0.83
N LYS A 103 24.88 23.07 1.65
CA LYS A 103 24.05 23.48 2.79
C LYS A 103 22.58 23.63 2.39
N GLY A 104 21.71 22.86 3.06
CA GLY A 104 20.27 22.84 2.75
C GLY A 104 19.87 22.07 1.49
N GLN A 105 20.81 21.41 0.79
CA GLN A 105 20.54 20.55 -0.38
C GLN A 105 20.58 19.06 -0.03
N LEU A 106 21.22 18.67 1.09
CA LEU A 106 21.19 17.32 1.67
C LEU A 106 20.75 17.40 3.13
N ARG A 107 20.00 16.41 3.62
CA ARG A 107 19.57 16.34 5.03
C ARG A 107 19.55 14.92 5.58
N ALA A 108 20.18 14.74 6.75
CA ALA A 108 20.02 13.56 7.57
C ALA A 108 18.75 13.69 8.43
N LYS A 109 17.84 12.72 8.33
CA LYS A 109 16.65 12.57 9.18
C LYS A 109 16.82 11.36 10.10
N LEU A 110 16.23 11.42 11.29
CA LEU A 110 15.97 10.24 12.12
C LEU A 110 14.48 9.91 12.01
N ALA A 111 14.14 8.70 11.60
CA ALA A 111 12.75 8.27 11.44
C ALA A 111 12.06 8.14 12.81
N PRO A 112 10.73 8.32 12.90
CA PRO A 112 9.99 8.07 14.13
C PRO A 112 9.99 6.57 14.48
N ALA A 113 9.94 6.22 15.76
CA ALA A 113 9.95 4.82 16.21
C ALA A 113 8.74 3.97 15.73
N SER A 114 7.72 4.59 15.14
CA SER A 114 6.65 3.90 14.40
C SER A 114 7.12 3.32 13.05
N ALA A 115 8.14 3.90 12.42
CA ALA A 115 8.71 3.43 11.16
C ALA A 115 9.36 2.05 11.29
N TYR A 116 9.89 1.71 12.47
CA TYR A 116 10.65 0.47 12.72
C TYR A 116 9.77 -0.80 12.73
N LYS A 117 8.48 -0.67 12.43
CA LYS A 117 7.45 -1.71 12.58
C LYS A 117 7.01 -2.36 11.28
N SER A 118 7.36 -1.80 10.12
CA SER A 118 6.90 -2.27 8.80
C SER A 118 7.91 -1.95 7.71
N PHE A 119 7.83 -2.65 6.58
CA PHE A 119 8.64 -2.32 5.41
C PHE A 119 8.20 -1.04 4.68
N THR A 120 6.96 -0.55 4.89
CA THR A 120 6.39 0.59 4.16
C THR A 120 7.29 1.83 4.19
N PHE A 121 7.84 2.18 5.36
CA PHE A 121 8.76 3.31 5.47
C PHE A 121 10.08 3.10 4.71
N LEU A 122 10.61 1.87 4.72
CA LEU A 122 11.82 1.54 3.97
C LEU A 122 11.56 1.57 2.46
N ASP A 123 10.39 1.11 2.01
CA ASP A 123 9.97 1.16 0.61
C ASP A 123 9.78 2.60 0.12
N GLU A 124 9.16 3.47 0.93
CA GLU A 124 8.99 4.89 0.65
C GLU A 124 10.35 5.59 0.51
N GLU A 125 11.24 5.48 1.50
CA GLU A 125 12.55 6.17 1.45
C GLU A 125 13.47 5.58 0.34
N PHE A 126 13.42 4.28 0.05
CA PHE A 126 14.11 3.71 -1.13
C PHE A 126 13.52 4.20 -2.47
N SER A 127 12.23 4.53 -2.54
CA SER A 127 11.61 5.12 -3.73
C SER A 127 12.00 6.60 -3.95
N HIS A 128 12.61 7.24 -2.95
CA HIS A 128 13.04 8.64 -2.95
C HIS A 128 14.56 8.82 -3.21
N ASP A 129 15.27 7.78 -3.67
CA ASP A 129 16.74 7.72 -3.82
C ASP A 129 17.53 8.00 -2.50
N GLU A 130 16.92 7.77 -1.32
CA GLU A 130 17.57 8.03 -0.03
C GLU A 130 18.54 6.92 0.40
N ASN A 131 19.68 7.31 1.01
CA ASN A 131 20.57 6.34 1.63
C ASN A 131 20.11 6.07 3.07
N ILE A 132 19.82 4.82 3.37
CA ILE A 132 19.30 4.38 4.66
C ILE A 132 20.42 3.74 5.49
N LEU A 133 20.54 4.12 6.75
CA LEU A 133 21.31 3.42 7.77
C LEU A 133 20.34 2.76 8.74
N LEU A 134 20.65 1.54 9.17
CA LEU A 134 19.93 0.83 10.22
C LEU A 134 20.81 0.68 11.45
N THR A 135 20.27 1.04 12.60
CA THR A 135 20.86 0.75 13.91
C THR A 135 20.28 -0.58 14.38
N LEU A 136 21.08 -1.63 14.28
CA LEU A 136 20.72 -3.00 14.66
C LEU A 136 21.03 -3.22 16.13
N LYS A 137 20.16 -3.94 16.84
CA LYS A 137 20.27 -4.19 18.28
C LYS A 137 20.03 -5.64 18.64
N TRP A 138 20.81 -6.20 19.57
CA TRP A 138 20.66 -7.56 20.07
C TRP A 138 21.23 -7.70 21.48
N LYS A 139 21.15 -8.91 22.05
CA LYS A 139 21.89 -9.29 23.25
C LYS A 139 22.91 -10.37 22.91
N ASP A 140 24.11 -10.24 23.44
CA ASP A 140 25.15 -11.27 23.31
C ASP A 140 24.93 -12.46 24.26
N ALA A 141 25.88 -13.39 24.28
CA ALA A 141 25.80 -14.60 25.10
C ALA A 141 25.78 -14.34 26.62
N ASP A 142 26.32 -13.20 27.07
CA ASP A 142 26.30 -12.76 28.46
C ASP A 142 25.05 -11.93 28.80
N GLY A 143 24.16 -11.73 27.81
CA GLY A 143 22.93 -10.94 27.93
C GLY A 143 23.14 -9.42 27.85
N VAL A 144 24.35 -8.97 27.51
CA VAL A 144 24.69 -7.55 27.36
C VAL A 144 24.08 -7.04 26.05
N GLU A 145 23.41 -5.89 26.11
CA GLU A 145 22.85 -5.26 24.92
C GLU A 145 23.97 -4.70 24.04
N ARG A 146 23.90 -4.99 22.74
CA ARG A 146 24.84 -4.55 21.71
C ARG A 146 24.08 -3.82 20.61
N GLN A 147 24.70 -2.79 20.06
CA GLN A 147 24.18 -2.04 18.92
C GLN A 147 25.26 -1.93 17.83
N HIS A 148 24.84 -1.89 16.56
CA HIS A 148 25.72 -1.77 15.41
C HIS A 148 25.01 -1.07 14.25
N TYR A 149 25.68 -0.16 13.55
CA TYR A 149 25.13 0.49 12.37
C TYR A 149 25.51 -0.26 11.09
N VAL A 150 24.59 -0.34 10.14
CA VAL A 150 24.86 -0.81 8.77
C VAL A 150 24.25 0.15 7.74
N THR A 151 24.89 0.29 6.58
CA THR A 151 24.31 1.06 5.46
C THR A 151 23.56 0.13 4.54
N VAL A 152 22.29 0.40 4.26
CA VAL A 152 21.51 -0.42 3.32
C VAL A 152 21.83 -0.02 1.89
N LYS A 153 22.10 -1.02 1.04
CA LYS A 153 22.44 -0.87 -0.38
C LYS A 153 21.24 -1.13 -1.28
N ASN A 154 20.44 -2.13 -0.92
CA ASN A 154 19.31 -2.64 -1.71
C ASN A 154 18.38 -3.47 -0.80
N ILE A 155 17.06 -3.44 -1.05
CA ILE A 155 16.07 -4.35 -0.46
C ILE A 155 15.29 -5.02 -1.59
N THR A 156 15.14 -6.35 -1.51
CA THR A 156 14.49 -7.17 -2.54
C THR A 156 13.55 -8.21 -1.93
N GLY A 157 12.57 -8.66 -2.71
CA GLY A 157 11.44 -9.45 -2.20
C GLY A 157 10.29 -8.56 -1.70
N GLN A 158 9.19 -9.20 -1.30
CA GLN A 158 7.92 -8.56 -0.98
C GLN A 158 7.31 -9.17 0.30
N GLY A 159 6.26 -8.53 0.82
CA GLY A 159 5.59 -8.99 2.04
C GLY A 159 6.47 -8.89 3.29
N ASN A 160 6.19 -9.76 4.26
CA ASN A 160 6.77 -9.71 5.62
C ASN A 160 8.19 -10.27 5.74
N ARG A 161 8.81 -10.74 4.64
CA ARG A 161 10.20 -11.23 4.63
C ARG A 161 10.92 -10.80 3.35
N ARG A 162 12.06 -10.14 3.51
CA ARG A 162 12.85 -9.55 2.41
C ARG A 162 14.33 -9.88 2.52
N THR A 163 15.03 -9.81 1.40
CA THR A 163 16.49 -9.92 1.32
C THR A 163 17.09 -8.53 1.28
N VAL A 164 18.04 -8.27 2.16
CA VAL A 164 18.71 -6.96 2.32
C VAL A 164 20.18 -7.08 1.96
N GLU A 165 20.66 -6.28 1.01
CA GLU A 165 22.09 -6.05 0.80
C GLU A 165 22.51 -4.86 1.66
N TYR A 166 23.59 -5.00 2.43
CA TYR A 166 24.07 -3.97 3.35
C TYR A 166 25.60 -3.92 3.42
N MET A 167 26.14 -2.73 3.62
CA MET A 167 27.54 -2.49 3.98
C MET A 167 27.68 -2.68 5.49
N ASP A 168 28.61 -3.55 5.89
CA ASP A 168 28.95 -3.80 7.30
C ASP A 168 30.26 -3.10 7.68
N PRO A 169 30.25 -2.09 8.56
CA PRO A 169 31.45 -1.41 9.04
C PRO A 169 32.50 -2.31 9.69
N ASN A 170 32.13 -3.43 10.34
CA ASN A 170 33.11 -4.31 10.99
C ASN A 170 34.09 -4.93 9.96
N SER A 171 33.58 -5.24 8.77
CA SER A 171 34.34 -5.88 7.68
C SER A 171 34.69 -4.95 6.52
N GLY A 172 33.99 -3.83 6.35
CA GLY A 172 34.06 -3.02 5.14
C GLY A 172 33.64 -3.78 3.89
N THR A 173 32.69 -4.70 4.01
CA THR A 173 32.19 -5.52 2.89
C THR A 173 30.68 -5.44 2.76
N PHE A 174 30.19 -5.72 1.55
CA PHE A 174 28.76 -5.92 1.32
C PHE A 174 28.37 -7.35 1.69
N LYS A 175 27.37 -7.45 2.57
CA LYS A 175 26.75 -8.68 3.06
C LYS A 175 25.30 -8.75 2.61
N THR A 176 24.73 -9.95 2.66
CA THR A 176 23.33 -10.20 2.33
C THR A 176 22.62 -10.86 3.51
N GLY A 177 21.63 -10.17 4.06
CA GLY A 177 20.83 -10.60 5.21
C GLY A 177 19.40 -10.96 4.82
N ASN A 178 18.71 -11.63 5.73
CA ASN A 178 17.25 -11.71 5.71
C ASN A 178 16.69 -10.68 6.70
N MET A 179 15.68 -9.92 6.30
CA MET A 179 14.91 -9.05 7.18
C MET A 179 13.45 -9.50 7.20
N SER A 180 12.76 -9.36 8.33
CA SER A 180 11.36 -9.75 8.49
C SER A 180 10.66 -8.94 9.57
N VAL A 181 9.36 -8.66 9.41
CA VAL A 181 8.54 -8.13 10.51
C VAL A 181 8.16 -9.27 11.45
N GLN A 182 8.43 -9.13 12.75
CA GLN A 182 8.00 -10.05 13.80
C GLN A 182 7.52 -9.22 15.00
N ASN A 183 6.39 -9.56 15.62
CA ASN A 183 5.84 -8.83 16.77
C ASN A 183 5.71 -7.30 16.57
N ASN A 184 5.41 -6.86 15.34
CA ASN A 184 5.38 -5.45 14.92
C ASN A 184 6.72 -4.69 15.11
N VAL A 185 7.85 -5.40 14.92
CA VAL A 185 9.22 -4.85 14.88
C VAL A 185 9.94 -5.45 13.66
N LEU A 186 10.77 -4.66 12.98
CA LEU A 186 11.69 -5.15 11.95
C LEU A 186 12.85 -5.92 12.61
N HIS A 187 12.98 -7.19 12.27
CA HIS A 187 14.12 -8.04 12.62
C HIS A 187 15.03 -8.25 11.42
N MET A 188 16.35 -8.25 11.64
CA MET A 188 17.37 -8.47 10.62
C MET A 188 18.39 -9.51 11.08
N MET A 189 18.66 -10.51 10.24
CA MET A 189 19.76 -11.45 10.44
C MET A 189 21.08 -10.80 10.02
N HIS A 190 21.95 -10.54 11.00
CA HIS A 190 23.29 -9.98 10.82
C HIS A 190 24.31 -10.97 11.38
N ASP A 191 25.25 -11.43 10.56
CA ASP A 191 26.32 -12.38 10.92
C ASP A 191 25.85 -13.63 11.71
N GLY A 192 24.65 -14.12 11.38
CA GLY A 192 24.01 -15.29 12.02
C GLY A 192 23.21 -14.97 13.29
N VAL A 193 23.27 -13.75 13.79
CA VAL A 193 22.49 -13.26 14.93
C VAL A 193 21.20 -12.61 14.46
N SER A 194 20.08 -12.87 15.15
CA SER A 194 18.84 -12.13 14.95
C SER A 194 18.88 -10.82 15.74
N THR A 195 18.79 -9.70 15.04
CA THR A 195 18.79 -8.34 15.61
C THR A 195 17.43 -7.68 15.39
N THR A 196 17.05 -6.72 16.25
CA THR A 196 15.94 -5.78 16.01
C THR A 196 16.47 -4.47 15.45
N VAL A 197 15.75 -3.83 14.53
CA VAL A 197 16.02 -2.45 14.12
C VAL A 197 15.55 -1.50 15.22
N ASP A 198 16.49 -0.77 15.82
CA ASP A 198 16.27 0.20 16.90
C ASP A 198 16.43 1.66 16.44
N GLY A 199 16.90 1.85 15.21
CA GLY A 199 17.09 3.14 14.56
C GLY A 199 17.02 3.00 13.04
N ILE A 200 16.36 3.97 12.38
CA ILE A 200 16.48 4.18 10.94
C ILE A 200 16.87 5.65 10.73
N LEU A 201 18.07 5.86 10.21
CA LEU A 201 18.57 7.19 9.81
C LEU A 201 18.55 7.25 8.28
N THR A 202 17.96 8.29 7.70
CA THR A 202 17.93 8.48 6.25
C THR A 202 18.68 9.74 5.83
N MET A 203 19.40 9.68 4.72
CA MET A 203 20.04 10.83 4.09
C MET A 203 19.40 11.06 2.71
N SER A 204 18.78 12.22 2.58
CA SER A 204 17.99 12.65 1.42
C SER A 204 18.65 13.83 0.72
N PRO A 205 18.46 14.01 -0.60
CA PRO A 205 18.30 15.34 -1.17
C PRO A 205 17.21 16.08 -0.39
N ALA A 206 17.48 17.30 0.08
CA ALA A 206 16.45 18.09 0.72
C ALA A 206 15.36 18.42 -0.31
N ASN A 207 14.13 17.97 -0.08
CA ASN A 207 12.98 18.20 -0.99
C ASN A 207 12.67 19.69 -1.23
N THR A 208 13.31 20.60 -0.49
CA THR A 208 13.40 22.01 -0.84
C THR A 208 14.39 22.23 -1.98
N THR A 209 13.86 22.39 -3.20
CA THR A 209 14.49 23.20 -4.25
C THR A 209 15.12 24.46 -3.63
N ALA A 210 16.41 24.69 -3.84
CA ALA A 210 17.10 25.81 -3.19
C ALA A 210 16.47 27.13 -3.64
N SER A 211 15.88 27.88 -2.69
CA SER A 211 15.13 29.11 -2.95
C SER A 211 15.98 30.34 -2.70
N THR A 212 16.28 31.12 -3.74
CA THR A 212 16.87 32.45 -3.60
C THR A 212 15.81 33.52 -3.83
N SER A 213 15.47 34.30 -2.80
CA SER A 213 14.74 35.54 -2.97
C SER A 213 15.66 36.68 -3.43
N ALA A 214 15.18 37.46 -4.38
CA ALA A 214 15.74 38.74 -4.77
C ALA A 214 14.59 39.73 -5.06
N THR A 215 14.78 40.99 -4.72
CA THR A 215 13.98 42.07 -5.33
C THR A 215 14.35 42.22 -6.80
N ASP A 216 13.38 42.36 -7.69
CA ASP A 216 13.67 42.64 -9.11
C ASP A 216 14.41 43.99 -9.21
N PRO A 217 15.63 44.05 -9.79
CA PRO A 217 16.40 45.29 -9.86
C PRO A 217 15.73 46.38 -10.70
N ASN A 218 14.74 46.03 -11.52
CA ASN A 218 13.95 46.96 -12.33
C ASN A 218 12.61 47.33 -11.65
N ASN A 219 12.19 46.60 -10.62
CA ASN A 219 10.97 46.87 -9.88
C ASN A 219 11.10 46.39 -8.41
N PRO A 220 11.53 47.25 -7.47
CA PRO A 220 11.75 46.86 -6.07
C PRO A 220 10.47 46.52 -5.29
N ALA A 221 9.27 46.60 -5.89
CA ALA A 221 8.05 46.02 -5.33
C ALA A 221 7.85 44.54 -5.71
N THR A 222 8.64 44.02 -6.66
CA THR A 222 8.57 42.64 -7.16
C THR A 222 9.55 41.75 -6.40
N THR A 223 9.06 40.63 -5.85
CA THR A 223 9.89 39.55 -5.30
C THR A 223 10.05 38.47 -6.35
N ILE A 224 11.28 38.08 -6.64
CA ILE A 224 11.62 36.91 -7.45
C ILE A 224 12.11 35.83 -6.49
N ILE A 225 11.53 34.63 -6.55
CA ILE A 225 12.06 33.44 -5.88
C ILE A 225 12.46 32.45 -6.97
N THR A 226 13.74 32.08 -7.04
CA THR A 226 14.21 31.03 -7.96
C THR A 226 14.43 29.73 -7.21
N TYR A 227 13.82 28.66 -7.72
CA TYR A 227 13.85 27.30 -7.18
C TYR A 227 14.66 26.40 -8.12
N THR A 228 15.83 25.93 -7.67
CA THR A 228 16.65 24.97 -8.44
C THR A 228 16.35 23.54 -7.99
N SER A 229 15.97 22.65 -8.91
CA SER A 229 15.76 21.23 -8.62
C SER A 229 17.06 20.43 -8.68
N TYR A 230 17.48 19.86 -7.54
CA TYR A 230 18.68 19.05 -7.41
C TYR A 230 18.31 17.56 -7.30
N TYR A 231 18.26 16.88 -8.45
CA TYR A 231 17.84 15.48 -8.55
C TYR A 231 18.69 14.73 -9.58
N PRO A 232 19.56 13.78 -9.18
CA PRO A 232 20.35 13.00 -10.14
C PRO A 232 19.52 11.98 -10.93
N SER A 233 18.40 11.51 -10.38
CA SER A 233 17.58 10.41 -10.92
C SER A 233 16.08 10.48 -10.58
N PHE A 234 15.68 11.32 -9.62
CA PHE A 234 14.34 11.31 -9.05
C PHE A 234 13.22 11.65 -10.05
N ARG A 235 12.11 10.90 -9.98
CA ARG A 235 10.84 11.30 -10.57
C ARG A 235 10.04 12.09 -9.53
N PRO A 236 9.78 13.40 -9.69
CA PRO A 236 8.83 14.10 -8.83
C PRO A 236 7.43 13.49 -8.94
N THR A 237 7.07 12.64 -7.97
CA THR A 237 5.78 11.92 -7.91
C THR A 237 4.63 12.77 -7.36
N LYS A 238 4.89 14.01 -6.91
CA LYS A 238 3.95 14.87 -6.17
C LYS A 238 4.16 16.35 -6.53
N ASP A 239 3.11 17.15 -6.34
CA ASP A 239 3.11 18.61 -6.45
C ASP A 239 4.21 19.27 -5.60
N LEU A 240 4.87 20.30 -6.16
CA LEU A 240 5.69 21.25 -5.41
C LEU A 240 4.80 22.39 -4.89
N HIS A 241 4.55 22.41 -3.58
CA HIS A 241 3.78 23.47 -2.91
C HIS A 241 4.68 24.54 -2.27
N VAL A 242 4.35 25.81 -2.52
CA VAL A 242 5.00 27.00 -1.98
C VAL A 242 3.96 27.83 -1.22
N TRP A 243 4.16 28.07 0.08
CA TRP A 243 3.26 28.94 0.85
C TRP A 243 3.38 30.40 0.38
N VAL A 244 2.25 30.96 -0.04
CA VAL A 244 2.11 32.35 -0.48
C VAL A 244 1.09 33.12 0.37
N SER A 245 1.23 34.44 0.40
CA SER A 245 0.38 35.36 1.19
C SER A 245 -0.67 36.11 0.38
N ASP A 246 -0.65 36.00 -0.95
CA ASP A 246 -1.69 36.51 -1.83
C ASP A 246 -2.43 35.35 -2.54
N ARG A 247 -3.71 35.57 -2.82
CA ARG A 247 -4.61 34.64 -3.52
C ARG A 247 -4.74 34.99 -5.00
N THR A 248 -4.30 36.18 -5.37
CA THR A 248 -4.46 36.75 -6.71
C THR A 248 -3.49 36.09 -7.69
N LYS A 249 -3.91 35.07 -8.45
CA LYS A 249 -3.04 34.37 -9.43
C LYS A 249 -2.29 35.32 -10.37
N ALA A 250 -2.94 36.39 -10.81
CA ALA A 250 -2.36 37.42 -11.67
C ALA A 250 -1.19 38.22 -11.05
N ASN A 251 -1.00 38.16 -9.72
CA ASN A 251 0.16 38.73 -9.05
C ASN A 251 1.37 37.77 -9.04
N TYR A 252 1.25 36.57 -9.63
CA TYR A 252 2.29 35.56 -9.76
C TYR A 252 2.61 35.28 -11.23
N THR A 253 3.85 34.94 -11.52
CA THR A 253 4.29 34.45 -12.83
C THR A 253 5.35 33.39 -12.61
N VAL A 254 5.10 32.17 -13.09
CA VAL A 254 6.03 31.03 -12.98
C VAL A 254 6.62 30.75 -14.36
N THR A 255 7.95 30.66 -14.42
CA THR A 255 8.71 30.37 -15.66
C THR A 255 9.76 29.30 -15.41
N GLY A 256 10.18 28.59 -16.46
CA GLY A 256 11.14 27.48 -16.34
C GLY A 256 10.48 26.11 -16.04
N LEU A 257 9.15 26.03 -16.15
CA LEU A 257 8.43 24.76 -16.16
C LEU A 257 8.69 24.01 -17.48
N PRO A 258 8.96 22.69 -17.46
CA PRO A 258 9.01 21.87 -18.67
C PRO A 258 7.64 21.75 -19.35
N ASP A 259 7.63 21.31 -20.62
CA ASP A 259 6.39 21.03 -21.34
C ASP A 259 5.51 20.02 -20.59
N GLY A 260 4.21 20.34 -20.48
CA GLY A 260 3.22 19.56 -19.73
C GLY A 260 3.16 19.84 -18.22
N TRP A 261 4.06 20.65 -17.65
CA TRP A 261 3.93 21.10 -16.26
C TRP A 261 2.99 22.30 -16.13
N SER A 262 2.29 22.40 -14.99
CA SER A 262 1.26 23.41 -14.72
C SER A 262 1.39 24.00 -13.32
N TRP A 263 0.73 25.13 -13.06
CA TRP A 263 0.73 25.76 -11.74
C TRP A 263 -0.56 26.56 -11.43
N ASP A 264 -0.89 26.65 -10.14
CA ASP A 264 -1.99 27.47 -9.64
C ASP A 264 -1.81 27.91 -8.18
N ILE A 265 -2.66 28.82 -7.70
CA ILE A 265 -2.79 29.18 -6.29
C ILE A 265 -3.94 28.38 -5.67
N LYS A 266 -3.64 27.23 -5.07
CA LYS A 266 -4.58 26.45 -4.24
C LYS A 266 -4.80 27.19 -2.91
N GLN A 267 -5.96 27.03 -2.28
CA GLN A 267 -6.23 27.54 -0.92
C GLN A 267 -6.69 26.38 -0.04
N GLU A 268 -5.99 26.16 1.08
CA GLU A 268 -6.33 25.14 2.07
C GLU A 268 -6.53 25.84 3.42
N GLY A 269 -7.78 25.83 3.90
CA GLY A 269 -8.20 26.59 5.07
C GLY A 269 -7.87 28.08 4.96
N ASN A 270 -7.01 28.57 5.87
CA ASN A 270 -6.56 29.97 5.90
C ASN A 270 -5.22 30.23 5.16
N ARG A 271 -4.56 29.18 4.64
CA ARG A 271 -3.29 29.25 3.91
C ARG A 271 -3.51 29.20 2.40
N CYS A 272 -2.51 29.62 1.64
CA CYS A 272 -2.58 29.72 0.18
C CYS A 272 -1.28 29.22 -0.42
N TYR A 273 -1.36 28.43 -1.48
CA TYR A 273 -0.24 27.62 -1.96
C TYR A 273 -0.09 27.77 -3.46
N LEU A 274 1.00 28.41 -3.89
CA LEU A 274 1.43 28.27 -5.26
C LEU A 274 1.91 26.83 -5.43
N SER A 275 1.12 26.06 -6.16
CA SER A 275 1.25 24.62 -6.33
C SER A 275 1.64 24.37 -7.78
N ILE A 276 2.73 23.64 -7.99
CA ILE A 276 3.30 23.34 -9.30
C ILE A 276 3.26 21.83 -9.47
N TRP A 277 2.61 21.36 -10.53
CA TRP A 277 2.39 19.92 -10.75
C TRP A 277 2.73 19.50 -12.17
N LYS A 278 2.96 18.19 -12.30
CA LYS A 278 3.24 17.50 -13.54
C LYS A 278 1.92 17.06 -14.18
N GLY A 279 1.66 17.46 -15.43
CA GLY A 279 0.52 16.96 -16.20
C GLY A 279 0.80 15.60 -16.84
N ASP A 280 -0.25 14.93 -17.30
CA ASP A 280 -0.16 13.61 -17.94
C ASP A 280 0.77 13.65 -19.16
N GLY A 281 1.72 12.70 -19.21
CA GLY A 281 2.71 12.59 -20.29
C GLY A 281 3.84 13.62 -20.25
N ALA A 282 3.89 14.53 -19.28
CA ALA A 282 4.99 15.48 -19.13
C ALA A 282 6.33 14.79 -18.78
N GLY A 283 7.44 15.39 -19.19
CA GLY A 283 8.78 14.94 -18.81
C GLY A 283 9.09 15.20 -17.32
N GLU A 284 10.11 14.54 -16.77
CA GLU A 284 10.62 14.88 -15.44
C GLU A 284 11.36 16.23 -15.45
N LEU A 285 11.45 16.89 -14.29
CA LEU A 285 12.34 18.04 -14.11
C LEU A 285 13.80 17.58 -14.24
N ALA A 286 14.53 18.17 -15.18
CA ALA A 286 15.95 17.89 -15.36
C ALA A 286 16.77 18.34 -14.13
N ASN A 287 17.89 17.65 -13.85
CA ASN A 287 18.79 18.07 -12.79
C ASN A 287 19.33 19.48 -13.05
N GLY A 288 19.24 20.37 -12.07
CA GLY A 288 19.60 21.78 -12.20
C GLY A 288 18.58 22.65 -12.93
N ALA A 289 17.40 22.14 -13.28
CA ALA A 289 16.32 22.97 -13.82
C ALA A 289 15.90 24.06 -12.80
N THR A 290 15.68 25.27 -13.30
CA THR A 290 15.35 26.45 -12.49
C THR A 290 13.93 26.90 -12.75
N ILE A 291 13.06 26.74 -11.75
CA ILE A 291 11.69 27.28 -11.76
C ILE A 291 11.73 28.63 -11.06
N THR A 292 11.42 29.71 -11.78
CA THR A 292 11.38 31.06 -11.20
C THR A 292 9.94 31.48 -10.97
N VAL A 293 9.60 31.78 -9.71
CA VAL A 293 8.35 32.40 -9.28
C VAL A 293 8.60 33.89 -9.09
N ARG A 294 8.14 34.72 -10.03
CA ARG A 294 8.04 36.17 -9.85
C ARG A 294 6.70 36.51 -9.20
N TYR A 295 6.70 37.41 -8.23
CA TYR A 295 5.51 37.95 -7.59
C TYR A 295 5.53 39.48 -7.58
N THR A 296 4.42 40.11 -7.99
CA THR A 296 4.28 41.55 -8.22
C THR A 296 3.23 42.24 -7.34
N GLY A 297 2.60 41.52 -6.42
CA GLY A 297 1.55 42.05 -5.54
C GLY A 297 2.08 42.89 -4.36
N SER A 298 1.19 43.63 -3.69
CA SER A 298 1.56 44.56 -2.62
C SER A 298 1.72 43.93 -1.22
N LYS A 299 1.30 42.67 -1.03
CA LYS A 299 1.49 41.92 0.21
C LYS A 299 2.91 41.38 0.29
N LYS A 300 3.53 41.32 1.47
CA LYS A 300 4.83 40.64 1.64
C LYS A 300 4.67 39.13 1.44
N VAL A 301 5.38 38.55 0.48
CA VAL A 301 5.61 37.10 0.45
C VAL A 301 6.54 36.75 1.60
N LYS A 302 6.28 35.63 2.27
CA LYS A 302 7.10 35.15 3.39
C LYS A 302 7.81 33.87 2.95
N GLU A 303 9.13 33.94 2.75
CA GLU A 303 9.92 32.74 2.51
C GLU A 303 9.67 31.73 3.62
N THR A 304 9.16 30.57 3.22
CA THR A 304 9.03 29.39 4.05
C THR A 304 9.38 28.21 3.15
N SER A 305 10.65 27.81 3.22
CA SER A 305 11.20 26.63 2.56
C SER A 305 10.66 25.37 3.23
N GLY A 306 9.39 25.07 2.95
CA GLY A 306 8.68 23.91 3.47
C GLY A 306 7.79 23.34 2.39
N VAL A 307 8.21 22.21 1.81
CA VAL A 307 7.29 21.31 1.11
C VAL A 307 6.30 20.82 2.16
N ILE A 308 5.08 21.33 2.12
CA ILE A 308 3.99 20.81 2.92
C ILE A 308 3.41 19.63 2.14
N THR A 309 3.61 18.42 2.66
CA THR A 309 2.85 17.24 2.26
C THR A 309 1.36 17.56 2.47
N PRO A 310 0.50 17.49 1.44
CA PRO A 310 -0.89 17.90 1.58
C PRO A 310 -1.65 17.13 2.65
N THR A 311 -2.43 17.84 3.45
CA THR A 311 -3.58 17.26 4.15
C THR A 311 -4.70 16.97 3.14
N THR A 312 -5.39 15.86 3.30
CA THR A 312 -6.43 15.36 2.39
C THR A 312 -7.76 16.16 2.46
N GLY A 313 -8.37 16.43 1.30
CA GLY A 313 -9.84 16.65 1.16
C GLY A 313 -10.36 18.00 0.60
N GLY A 314 -11.48 17.93 -0.16
CA GLY A 314 -12.36 19.06 -0.56
C GLY A 314 -12.18 19.61 -1.99
N THR A 315 -13.18 20.17 -2.73
CA THR A 315 -14.64 20.46 -2.52
C THR A 315 -15.29 20.91 -3.88
N SER A 316 -16.60 20.98 -4.19
CA SER A 316 -17.88 20.35 -3.75
C SER A 316 -19.11 20.94 -4.53
N ALA A 317 -20.18 20.14 -4.74
CA ALA A 317 -21.62 20.50 -4.85
C ALA A 317 -22.27 21.20 -6.09
N ILE A 318 -23.50 20.77 -6.44
CA ILE A 318 -24.69 21.53 -6.96
C ILE A 318 -25.97 20.64 -6.97
N THR A 319 -27.20 21.20 -6.95
CA THR A 319 -28.53 20.55 -6.76
C THR A 319 -29.62 21.12 -7.72
N ASP A 320 -30.87 20.64 -7.93
CA ASP A 320 -31.76 19.53 -7.47
C ASP A 320 -32.81 19.25 -8.61
N GLY A 321 -33.66 18.19 -8.54
CA GLY A 321 -34.86 18.11 -9.41
C GLY A 321 -35.78 16.87 -9.39
N ALA A 322 -36.58 16.66 -8.33
CA ALA A 322 -37.93 16.03 -8.31
C ALA A 322 -38.22 14.52 -8.66
N GLN A 323 -38.81 13.82 -7.65
CA GLN A 323 -39.91 12.80 -7.61
C GLN A 323 -40.43 12.08 -8.91
N ALA A 324 -40.99 10.84 -8.91
CA ALA A 324 -41.16 9.66 -8.00
C ALA A 324 -42.04 8.60 -8.76
N PRO A 325 -42.66 7.53 -8.19
CA PRO A 325 -42.31 6.56 -7.12
C PRO A 325 -42.35 5.06 -7.61
N GLY A 326 -41.96 4.09 -6.77
CA GLY A 326 -42.21 2.65 -7.04
C GLY A 326 -41.98 1.69 -5.86
N ARG A 327 -42.93 0.76 -5.59
CA ARG A 327 -42.83 -0.37 -4.63
C ARG A 327 -42.55 -1.66 -5.42
N GLY A 328 -41.98 -2.76 -4.90
CA GLY A 328 -41.50 -3.13 -3.56
C GLY A 328 -41.51 -4.68 -3.38
N HIS A 329 -41.31 -5.18 -2.15
CA HIS A 329 -41.42 -6.58 -1.65
C HIS A 329 -40.12 -7.36 -1.32
N THR A 330 -40.24 -8.23 -0.30
CA THR A 330 -39.16 -8.82 0.51
C THR A 330 -39.31 -10.35 0.60
N VAL A 331 -38.21 -11.12 0.69
CA VAL A 331 -38.18 -12.50 1.21
C VAL A 331 -36.90 -12.72 2.04
N MET A 332 -36.99 -13.54 3.10
CA MET A 332 -35.94 -13.79 4.10
C MET A 332 -35.01 -14.98 3.76
N ALA A 333 -33.82 -15.00 4.37
CA ALA A 333 -33.08 -16.21 4.72
C ALA A 333 -32.42 -16.04 6.11
N VAL A 334 -32.08 -17.14 6.81
CA VAL A 334 -31.80 -17.16 8.25
C VAL A 334 -30.30 -17.26 8.57
N VAL A 335 -29.87 -16.59 9.64
CA VAL A 335 -28.52 -16.62 10.23
C VAL A 335 -28.53 -17.44 11.54
N PRO A 336 -27.43 -18.12 11.95
CA PRO A 336 -27.41 -18.94 13.16
C PRO A 336 -27.66 -18.19 14.49
N GLU A 337 -28.05 -18.96 15.51
CA GLU A 337 -28.36 -18.48 16.87
C GLU A 337 -27.19 -17.72 17.49
N ASN A 338 -27.36 -16.41 17.65
CA ASN A 338 -26.61 -15.54 18.55
C ASN A 338 -27.49 -15.19 19.77
N PRO A 339 -26.95 -14.64 20.87
CA PRO A 339 -27.78 -14.09 21.94
C PRO A 339 -28.74 -13.01 21.39
N PRO A 340 -29.95 -12.85 21.97
CA PRO A 340 -31.03 -12.03 21.42
C PRO A 340 -30.69 -10.54 21.26
N ASP A 341 -29.62 -10.09 21.92
CA ASP A 341 -29.22 -8.69 22.07
C ASP A 341 -28.13 -8.26 21.05
N ARG A 342 -27.82 -9.11 20.05
CA ARG A 342 -26.78 -8.89 19.03
C ARG A 342 -27.34 -8.81 17.60
N PRO A 343 -26.92 -7.82 16.78
CA PRO A 343 -27.16 -7.83 15.33
C PRO A 343 -26.49 -9.04 14.67
N ALA A 344 -27.27 -10.06 14.32
CA ALA A 344 -26.76 -11.35 13.86
C ALA A 344 -26.33 -11.31 12.38
N SER A 345 -25.06 -11.01 12.15
CA SER A 345 -24.42 -10.85 10.83
C SER A 345 -24.93 -9.66 10.00
N CYS A 346 -23.98 -9.08 9.26
CA CYS A 346 -24.17 -7.88 8.46
C CYS A 346 -23.69 -8.16 7.02
N ALA A 347 -24.42 -7.66 6.05
CA ALA A 347 -24.19 -7.82 4.63
C ALA A 347 -24.15 -6.46 3.93
N LEU A 348 -23.46 -6.40 2.79
CA LEU A 348 -23.17 -5.17 2.08
C LEU A 348 -23.72 -5.24 0.64
N GLY A 349 -24.36 -4.17 0.21
CA GLY A 349 -24.79 -3.94 -1.16
C GLY A 349 -24.23 -2.62 -1.67
N LEU A 350 -24.06 -2.50 -2.99
CA LEU A 350 -23.75 -1.24 -3.63
C LEU A 350 -24.94 -0.77 -4.46
N LEU A 351 -25.29 0.52 -4.36
CA LEU A 351 -26.24 1.14 -5.28
C LEU A 351 -25.55 1.67 -6.54
N GLY A 352 -24.27 2.03 -6.43
CA GLY A 352 -23.44 2.46 -7.55
C GLY A 352 -22.29 3.36 -7.13
N ALA A 353 -21.45 3.71 -8.10
CA ALA A 353 -20.52 4.82 -8.00
C ALA A 353 -21.22 6.11 -8.47
N PHE A 354 -21.07 7.18 -7.69
CA PHE A 354 -21.57 8.52 -7.98
C PHE A 354 -20.36 9.43 -8.27
N PRO A 355 -20.54 10.59 -8.93
CA PRO A 355 -19.43 11.49 -9.25
C PRO A 355 -18.59 11.91 -8.04
N ASP A 356 -19.21 12.01 -6.86
CA ASP A 356 -18.61 12.51 -5.63
C ASP A 356 -18.25 11.41 -4.60
N GLY A 357 -18.53 10.12 -4.89
CA GLY A 357 -18.22 9.00 -3.96
C GLY A 357 -18.96 7.70 -4.27
N LEU A 358 -18.79 6.68 -3.43
CA LEU A 358 -19.59 5.46 -3.48
C LEU A 358 -20.86 5.63 -2.62
N ALA A 359 -21.97 5.01 -3.01
CA ALA A 359 -23.08 4.77 -2.08
C ALA A 359 -23.34 3.27 -1.91
N ALA A 360 -23.30 2.83 -0.65
CA ALA A 360 -23.53 1.44 -0.27
C ALA A 360 -24.79 1.34 0.60
N ILE A 361 -25.49 0.21 0.54
CA ILE A 361 -26.46 -0.18 1.56
C ILE A 361 -25.77 -1.21 2.47
N VAL A 362 -25.80 -0.99 3.78
CA VAL A 362 -25.54 -2.06 4.75
C VAL A 362 -26.88 -2.58 5.23
N ALA A 363 -27.03 -3.89 5.31
CA ALA A 363 -28.21 -4.56 5.86
C ALA A 363 -27.79 -5.65 6.85
N TRP A 364 -28.62 -5.95 7.84
CA TRP A 364 -28.29 -6.91 8.90
C TRP A 364 -29.51 -7.70 9.35
N ALA A 365 -29.32 -8.74 10.16
CA ALA A 365 -30.46 -9.38 10.81
C ALA A 365 -31.03 -8.46 11.90
N PRO A 366 -32.36 -8.29 11.99
CA PRO A 366 -32.96 -7.50 13.07
C PRO A 366 -32.77 -8.15 14.43
N VAL A 367 -32.50 -7.32 15.44
CA VAL A 367 -32.55 -7.69 16.86
C VAL A 367 -34.00 -7.99 17.26
N THR A 368 -34.19 -8.96 18.16
CA THR A 368 -35.51 -9.45 18.60
C THR A 368 -35.92 -8.99 19.99
N ASP A 369 -35.11 -8.15 20.63
CA ASP A 369 -35.38 -7.55 21.94
C ASP A 369 -36.63 -6.64 21.90
N GLU A 370 -37.51 -6.76 22.90
CA GLU A 370 -38.71 -5.92 23.04
C GLU A 370 -38.40 -4.48 23.52
N PHE A 371 -37.18 -4.24 24.04
CA PHE A 371 -36.70 -2.93 24.48
C PHE A 371 -35.90 -2.17 23.42
N PHE A 372 -35.73 -2.74 22.22
CA PHE A 372 -35.04 -2.14 21.08
C PHE A 372 -35.64 -0.77 20.69
N SER A 373 -34.77 0.19 20.36
CA SER A 373 -35.15 1.54 19.91
C SER A 373 -34.68 1.87 18.50
N HIS A 374 -33.39 1.66 18.21
CA HIS A 374 -32.75 1.94 16.92
C HIS A 374 -31.39 1.23 16.81
N TYR A 375 -30.85 1.19 15.60
CA TYR A 375 -29.48 0.80 15.31
C TYR A 375 -28.60 2.04 15.15
N GLU A 376 -27.36 1.92 15.57
CA GLU A 376 -26.29 2.89 15.37
C GLU A 376 -25.20 2.23 14.53
N VAL A 377 -24.74 2.92 13.49
CA VAL A 377 -23.66 2.47 12.62
C VAL A 377 -22.44 3.33 12.87
N TYR A 378 -21.37 2.72 13.34
CA TYR A 378 -20.11 3.36 13.68
C TYR A 378 -19.05 3.04 12.64
N ASP A 379 -18.23 4.02 12.24
CA ASP A 379 -16.98 3.71 11.55
C ASP A 379 -15.92 3.24 12.57
N VAL A 380 -15.28 2.12 12.28
CA VAL A 380 -14.33 1.41 13.15
C VAL A 380 -12.96 2.11 13.22
N ASN A 381 -12.61 2.91 12.21
CA ASN A 381 -11.33 3.61 12.17
C ASN A 381 -11.33 4.86 13.07
N SER A 382 -12.46 5.58 13.08
CA SER A 382 -12.70 6.80 13.84
C SER A 382 -13.32 6.55 15.22
N GLY A 383 -14.17 5.53 15.33
CA GLY A 383 -15.07 5.32 16.47
C GLY A 383 -16.25 6.29 16.51
N GLU A 384 -16.47 7.08 15.46
CA GLU A 384 -17.55 8.05 15.38
C GLU A 384 -18.85 7.41 14.87
N LEU A 385 -19.99 7.89 15.40
CA LEU A 385 -21.32 7.52 14.93
C LEU A 385 -21.52 8.07 13.51
N PHE A 386 -21.52 7.19 12.53
CA PHE A 386 -21.70 7.54 11.12
C PHE A 386 -23.17 7.90 10.83
N ALA A 387 -24.11 7.06 11.32
CA ALA A 387 -25.55 7.30 11.19
C ALA A 387 -26.38 6.37 12.09
N GLU A 388 -27.68 6.67 12.19
CA GLU A 388 -28.69 5.88 12.91
C GLU A 388 -29.73 5.30 11.92
N SER A 389 -30.34 4.15 12.23
CA SER A 389 -31.50 3.62 11.50
C SER A 389 -32.48 2.89 12.40
N THR A 390 -33.79 3.08 12.18
CA THR A 390 -34.86 2.36 12.89
C THR A 390 -35.28 1.05 12.19
N VAL A 391 -34.63 0.72 11.07
CA VAL A 391 -34.81 -0.53 10.32
C VAL A 391 -33.45 -1.22 10.15
N PRO A 392 -33.38 -2.54 9.90
CA PRO A 392 -32.12 -3.26 9.81
C PRO A 392 -31.41 -3.08 8.45
N GLU A 393 -31.46 -1.86 7.92
CA GLU A 393 -30.94 -1.42 6.64
C GLU A 393 -30.57 0.07 6.75
N LEU A 394 -29.45 0.47 6.14
CA LEU A 394 -29.01 1.86 6.06
C LEU A 394 -28.29 2.12 4.73
N LEU A 395 -28.67 3.21 4.07
CA LEU A 395 -27.89 3.81 2.99
C LEU A 395 -26.72 4.61 3.59
N LEU A 396 -25.50 4.23 3.24
CA LEU A 396 -24.27 4.99 3.44
C LEU A 396 -24.00 5.83 2.17
N PRO A 397 -24.32 7.15 2.16
CA PRO A 397 -23.92 8.05 1.10
C PRO A 397 -22.45 8.44 1.23
N GLU A 398 -21.90 9.06 0.16
CA GLU A 398 -20.65 9.84 0.21
C GLU A 398 -19.44 9.10 0.82
N LEU A 399 -19.38 7.78 0.67
CA LEU A 399 -18.22 6.99 1.06
C LEU A 399 -17.01 7.43 0.24
N GLY A 400 -16.05 8.05 0.93
CA GLY A 400 -14.86 8.63 0.34
C GLY A 400 -14.09 7.61 -0.51
N PRO A 401 -13.71 7.94 -1.76
CA PRO A 401 -12.86 7.06 -2.55
C PRO A 401 -11.51 6.85 -1.87
N ASP A 402 -10.89 5.71 -2.17
CA ASP A 402 -9.52 5.36 -1.78
C ASP A 402 -9.25 5.13 -0.29
N GLU A 403 -10.30 5.23 0.52
CA GLU A 403 -10.35 4.91 1.95
C GLU A 403 -10.98 3.53 2.20
N LEU A 404 -10.56 2.83 3.26
CA LEU A 404 -11.18 1.58 3.70
C LEU A 404 -12.14 1.90 4.85
N HIS A 405 -13.38 2.18 4.49
CA HIS A 405 -14.44 2.36 5.48
C HIS A 405 -14.78 0.99 6.08
N GLN A 406 -14.80 0.91 7.41
CA GLN A 406 -15.18 -0.30 8.14
C GLN A 406 -16.28 0.06 9.11
N PHE A 407 -17.38 -0.70 9.09
CA PHE A 407 -18.56 -0.40 9.88
C PHE A 407 -18.87 -1.52 10.87
N VAL A 408 -19.21 -1.15 12.10
CA VAL A 408 -19.93 -2.02 13.04
C VAL A 408 -21.31 -1.43 13.32
N ILE A 409 -22.28 -2.31 13.52
CA ILE A 409 -23.64 -1.96 13.91
C ILE A 409 -23.82 -2.33 15.37
N ALA A 410 -24.22 -1.34 16.18
CA ALA A 410 -24.72 -1.55 17.53
C ALA A 410 -26.26 -1.46 17.52
N ALA A 411 -26.91 -2.23 18.39
CA ALA A 411 -28.33 -2.02 18.72
C ALA A 411 -28.44 -1.19 20.01
N ARG A 412 -29.43 -0.29 20.06
CA ARG A 412 -29.76 0.50 21.25
C ARG A 412 -31.08 0.08 21.84
N ASN A 413 -31.11 -0.11 23.15
CA ASN A 413 -32.34 -0.26 23.92
C ASN A 413 -32.77 1.06 24.55
N MET A 414 -34.06 1.18 24.90
CA MET A 414 -34.65 2.40 25.48
C MET A 414 -33.98 2.86 26.79
N ASP A 415 -33.29 1.97 27.52
CA ASP A 415 -32.50 2.29 28.72
C ASP A 415 -31.06 2.80 28.42
N VAL A 416 -30.78 3.19 27.17
CA VAL A 416 -29.56 3.89 26.69
C VAL A 416 -28.27 3.04 26.72
N ALA A 417 -28.30 1.84 27.28
CA ALA A 417 -27.20 0.86 27.15
C ALA A 417 -26.87 0.60 25.66
N LEU A 418 -25.57 0.51 25.35
CA LEU A 418 -25.09 -0.02 24.07
C LEU A 418 -25.29 -1.55 24.12
N GLY A 419 -25.96 -2.12 23.13
CA GLY A 419 -25.93 -3.56 22.89
C GLY A 419 -24.54 -4.01 22.40
N ASP A 420 -24.32 -5.32 22.32
CA ASP A 420 -23.08 -5.85 21.76
C ASP A 420 -22.98 -5.53 20.25
N GLU A 421 -21.80 -5.06 19.83
CA GLU A 421 -21.51 -4.71 18.43
C GLU A 421 -21.50 -5.93 17.49
N SER A 422 -21.82 -5.68 16.21
CA SER A 422 -21.67 -6.66 15.14
C SER A 422 -20.20 -6.97 14.82
N ALA A 423 -19.97 -8.04 14.04
CA ALA A 423 -18.72 -8.14 13.28
C ALA A 423 -18.59 -6.96 12.30
N SER A 424 -17.37 -6.52 12.00
CA SER A 424 -17.14 -5.40 11.10
C SER A 424 -17.33 -5.77 9.62
N VAL A 425 -17.92 -4.86 8.86
CA VAL A 425 -18.13 -4.95 7.40
C VAL A 425 -17.29 -3.87 6.72
N GLY A 426 -16.50 -4.27 5.72
CA GLY A 426 -15.56 -3.37 5.06
C GLY A 426 -15.92 -3.09 3.60
N VAL A 427 -15.78 -1.83 3.19
CA VAL A 427 -15.99 -1.38 1.81
C VAL A 427 -14.80 -0.54 1.33
N HIS A 428 -14.30 -0.84 0.13
CA HIS A 428 -13.21 -0.08 -0.46
C HIS A 428 -13.45 0.17 -1.96
N LEU A 429 -13.70 1.43 -2.30
CA LEU A 429 -13.65 1.93 -3.67
C LEU A 429 -12.23 2.40 -3.97
N ASP A 430 -11.49 1.61 -4.74
CA ASP A 430 -10.23 2.06 -5.32
C ASP A 430 -10.52 2.97 -6.54
N ALA A 431 -10.35 4.27 -6.37
CA ALA A 431 -10.53 5.25 -7.44
C ALA A 431 -9.19 5.76 -8.01
N ARG A 432 -8.08 5.64 -7.26
CA ARG A 432 -6.71 5.86 -7.75
C ARG A 432 -6.39 4.98 -8.95
N ASN A 433 -6.82 3.72 -8.92
CA ASN A 433 -6.61 2.77 -10.02
C ASN A 433 -7.86 2.58 -10.90
N ALA A 434 -8.85 3.48 -10.84
CA ALA A 434 -10.00 3.44 -11.74
C ALA A 434 -9.55 3.60 -13.19
N ILE A 435 -9.65 2.53 -13.99
CA ILE A 435 -8.98 2.42 -15.28
C ILE A 435 -9.70 3.32 -16.30
N PRO A 436 -9.00 4.29 -16.94
CA PRO A 436 -9.61 5.15 -17.94
C PRO A 436 -9.99 4.34 -19.20
N LEU A 437 -11.28 4.36 -19.52
CA LEU A 437 -11.84 3.72 -20.69
C LEU A 437 -11.90 4.72 -21.84
N ILE A 438 -11.27 4.38 -22.97
CA ILE A 438 -11.30 5.16 -24.21
C ILE A 438 -12.12 4.44 -25.29
N PRO A 439 -12.90 5.14 -26.13
CA PRO A 439 -13.70 4.51 -27.19
C PRO A 439 -12.85 3.71 -28.17
N GLY A 440 -13.28 2.51 -28.53
CA GLY A 440 -12.44 1.64 -29.35
C GLY A 440 -12.93 0.20 -29.53
N PRO A 441 -12.07 -0.66 -30.13
CA PRO A 441 -12.30 -2.10 -30.24
C PRO A 441 -12.36 -2.78 -28.84
N PRO A 442 -12.63 -4.10 -28.76
CA PRO A 442 -12.50 -4.84 -27.53
C PRO A 442 -11.17 -4.58 -26.81
N LEU A 443 -11.24 -4.38 -25.50
CA LEU A 443 -10.16 -3.84 -24.68
C LEU A 443 -9.86 -4.80 -23.53
N GLU A 444 -8.65 -5.36 -23.53
CA GLU A 444 -8.14 -6.21 -22.44
C GLU A 444 -7.41 -5.32 -21.42
N LEU A 445 -7.84 -5.42 -20.15
CA LEU A 445 -7.37 -4.57 -19.06
C LEU A 445 -6.82 -5.44 -17.93
N SER A 446 -5.65 -5.06 -17.41
CA SER A 446 -5.11 -5.63 -16.17
C SER A 446 -5.34 -4.69 -14.99
N TYR A 447 -5.79 -5.23 -13.86
CA TYR A 447 -6.00 -4.49 -12.60
C TYR A 447 -5.26 -5.20 -11.46
N VAL A 448 -4.75 -4.44 -10.49
CA VAL A 448 -4.07 -4.99 -9.30
C VAL A 448 -4.72 -4.35 -8.08
N SER A 449 -5.35 -5.17 -7.24
CA SER A 449 -6.02 -4.65 -6.04
C SER A 449 -4.99 -4.18 -5.00
N PRO A 450 -5.15 -2.99 -4.39
CA PRO A 450 -4.21 -2.44 -3.41
C PRO A 450 -4.33 -3.08 -2.02
N LEU A 451 -5.39 -3.87 -1.75
CA LEU A 451 -5.73 -4.33 -0.40
C LEU A 451 -5.03 -5.64 0.01
N TYR A 452 -3.82 -5.47 0.55
CA TYR A 452 -3.19 -6.29 1.58
C TYR A 452 -3.53 -7.80 1.60
N SER A 453 -2.59 -8.58 1.06
CA SER A 453 -2.11 -9.81 1.71
C SER A 453 -0.56 -9.81 1.69
N GLY A 454 0.08 -10.81 2.29
CA GLY A 454 1.55 -10.89 2.33
C GLY A 454 2.19 -11.33 1.00
N ASP A 455 1.38 -11.81 0.06
CA ASP A 455 1.78 -12.35 -1.23
C ASP A 455 1.48 -11.35 -2.35
N ALA A 456 2.24 -11.38 -3.44
CA ALA A 456 1.97 -10.53 -4.59
C ALA A 456 0.63 -10.91 -5.24
N PRO A 457 -0.41 -10.05 -5.22
CA PRO A 457 -1.68 -10.38 -5.85
C PRO A 457 -1.46 -10.51 -7.36
N ALA A 458 -1.85 -11.65 -7.93
CA ALA A 458 -1.84 -11.83 -9.37
C ALA A 458 -2.75 -10.76 -10.02
N PRO A 459 -2.32 -10.13 -11.13
CA PRO A 459 -3.15 -9.15 -11.79
C PRO A 459 -4.44 -9.80 -12.28
N TRP A 460 -5.55 -9.15 -11.96
CA TRP A 460 -6.81 -9.38 -12.64
C TRP A 460 -6.63 -9.18 -14.14
N THR A 461 -7.47 -9.83 -14.94
CA THR A 461 -7.64 -9.47 -16.36
C THR A 461 -9.12 -9.38 -16.69
N ILE A 462 -9.54 -8.32 -17.37
CA ILE A 462 -10.93 -8.07 -17.77
C ILE A 462 -10.93 -7.69 -19.25
N ALA A 463 -11.59 -8.49 -20.09
CA ALA A 463 -11.74 -8.22 -21.52
C ALA A 463 -13.13 -7.63 -21.80
N LEU A 464 -13.18 -6.32 -22.05
CA LEU A 464 -14.40 -5.60 -22.38
C LEU A 464 -14.72 -5.71 -23.89
N PRO A 465 -15.97 -5.98 -24.31
CA PRO A 465 -16.36 -6.18 -25.71
C PRO A 465 -16.30 -4.92 -26.61
N GLY A 466 -15.94 -3.76 -26.07
CA GLY A 466 -15.76 -2.51 -26.82
C GLY A 466 -16.42 -1.32 -26.12
N VAL A 467 -15.67 -0.23 -25.96
CA VAL A 467 -16.09 1.00 -25.27
C VAL A 467 -16.69 1.99 -26.28
N LEU A 468 -17.85 2.57 -25.97
CA LEU A 468 -18.61 3.43 -26.89
C LEU A 468 -18.41 4.94 -26.64
N ALA A 469 -18.14 5.35 -25.40
CA ALA A 469 -17.80 6.72 -25.03
C ALA A 469 -16.74 6.71 -23.90
N PRO A 470 -15.97 7.80 -23.69
CA PRO A 470 -14.95 7.83 -22.63
C PRO A 470 -15.56 7.69 -21.24
N GLY A 471 -14.80 7.11 -20.31
CA GLY A 471 -15.20 6.95 -18.91
C GLY A 471 -14.17 6.19 -18.10
N LYS A 472 -14.60 5.42 -17.10
CA LYS A 472 -13.79 4.64 -16.16
C LYS A 472 -14.39 3.25 -15.89
N LEU A 473 -13.51 2.30 -15.58
CA LEU A 473 -13.85 1.02 -14.94
C LEU A 473 -13.44 1.06 -13.47
N TYR A 474 -14.34 0.66 -12.58
CA TYR A 474 -14.13 0.57 -11.14
C TYR A 474 -14.23 -0.90 -10.68
N VAL A 475 -13.34 -1.29 -9.77
CA VAL A 475 -13.32 -2.62 -9.15
C VAL A 475 -13.46 -2.45 -7.64
N VAL A 476 -14.69 -2.53 -7.14
CA VAL A 476 -14.97 -2.35 -5.71
C VAL A 476 -14.75 -3.67 -4.98
N THR A 477 -14.02 -3.63 -3.86
CA THR A 477 -13.83 -4.80 -2.98
C THR A 477 -14.76 -4.70 -1.77
N LEU A 478 -15.44 -5.82 -1.49
CA LEU A 478 -16.48 -5.95 -0.46
C LEU A 478 -16.07 -7.06 0.50
N LEU A 479 -16.14 -6.79 1.80
CA LEU A 479 -15.73 -7.70 2.87
C LEU A 479 -16.94 -8.09 3.73
N GLY A 480 -17.06 -9.38 4.05
CA GLY A 480 -18.17 -9.94 4.82
C GLY A 480 -19.10 -10.83 3.99
N ALA A 481 -20.31 -11.07 4.47
CA ALA A 481 -21.27 -11.94 3.79
C ALA A 481 -21.92 -11.25 2.58
N PRO A 482 -22.21 -11.98 1.48
CA PRO A 482 -23.05 -11.48 0.40
C PRO A 482 -24.52 -11.38 0.85
N LEU A 483 -25.25 -10.36 0.34
CA LEU A 483 -26.67 -10.09 0.63
C LEU A 483 -27.62 -11.29 0.49
N ALA A 484 -27.27 -12.26 -0.35
CA ALA A 484 -27.91 -13.57 -0.39
C ALA A 484 -26.80 -14.62 -0.50
N ALA A 485 -26.88 -15.67 0.31
CA ALA A 485 -26.00 -16.83 0.18
C ALA A 485 -26.15 -17.46 -1.23
N PRO A 486 -25.06 -18.00 -1.81
CA PRO A 486 -25.20 -18.90 -2.95
C PRO A 486 -26.02 -20.14 -2.56
N PRO A 487 -26.72 -20.78 -3.51
CA PRO A 487 -27.27 -22.12 -3.29
C PRO A 487 -26.21 -23.05 -2.68
N GLY A 488 -26.55 -23.75 -1.59
CA GLY A 488 -25.57 -24.47 -0.76
C GLY A 488 -24.87 -25.65 -1.45
N ASP A 489 -25.38 -26.08 -2.60
CA ASP A 489 -24.76 -27.04 -3.51
C ASP A 489 -23.62 -26.45 -4.37
N LEU A 490 -23.41 -25.13 -4.34
CA LEU A 490 -22.27 -24.44 -4.97
C LEU A 490 -21.05 -24.26 -4.04
N GLY A 491 -21.18 -24.53 -2.75
CA GLY A 491 -20.10 -24.42 -1.76
C GLY A 491 -20.08 -23.11 -0.97
N ALA A 492 -19.08 -22.97 -0.08
CA ALA A 492 -18.98 -21.85 0.86
C ALA A 492 -18.34 -20.60 0.21
N PRO A 493 -18.85 -19.38 0.47
CA PRO A 493 -18.25 -18.14 -0.04
C PRO A 493 -16.89 -17.83 0.60
N HIS A 494 -15.98 -17.25 -0.20
CA HIS A 494 -14.74 -16.62 0.31
C HIS A 494 -15.06 -15.36 1.14
N SER A 495 -14.11 -14.91 1.98
CA SER A 495 -14.29 -13.74 2.85
C SER A 495 -14.40 -12.41 2.10
N ARG A 496 -13.98 -12.40 0.83
CA ARG A 496 -13.96 -11.24 -0.07
C ARG A 496 -14.82 -11.53 -1.30
N TYR A 497 -15.57 -10.53 -1.72
CA TYR A 497 -16.27 -10.53 -3.01
C TYR A 497 -16.17 -9.15 -3.66
N TYR A 498 -16.59 -9.04 -4.91
CA TYR A 498 -16.22 -7.92 -5.76
C TYR A 498 -17.40 -7.38 -6.54
N HIS A 499 -17.33 -6.13 -6.96
CA HIS A 499 -18.34 -5.52 -7.81
C HIS A 499 -17.70 -4.66 -8.89
N LEU A 500 -18.01 -4.98 -10.15
CA LEU A 500 -17.48 -4.28 -11.33
C LEU A 500 -18.49 -3.25 -11.82
N LEU A 501 -18.05 -2.01 -12.00
CA LEU A 501 -18.85 -0.89 -12.51
C LEU A 501 -18.10 -0.17 -13.63
N ALA A 502 -18.83 0.36 -14.61
CA ALA A 502 -18.29 1.32 -15.56
C ALA A 502 -19.30 2.46 -15.76
N ASP A 503 -18.81 3.70 -15.77
CA ASP A 503 -19.59 4.86 -16.21
C ASP A 503 -19.54 5.03 -17.75
N ALA A 504 -18.56 4.40 -18.40
CA ALA A 504 -18.46 4.32 -19.86
C ALA A 504 -19.53 3.35 -20.42
N PRO A 505 -20.32 3.75 -21.43
CA PRO A 505 -21.21 2.83 -22.12
C PRO A 505 -20.40 1.78 -22.90
N LEU A 506 -20.75 0.50 -22.70
CA LEU A 506 -20.12 -0.65 -23.32
C LEU A 506 -21.01 -1.26 -24.41
N THR A 507 -20.39 -1.90 -25.39
CA THR A 507 -21.07 -2.75 -26.38
C THR A 507 -21.62 -4.00 -25.68
N PRO A 508 -22.88 -4.44 -25.94
CA PRO A 508 -23.37 -5.71 -25.38
C PRO A 508 -22.55 -6.90 -25.90
N GLY A 509 -22.03 -7.71 -24.98
CA GLY A 509 -21.23 -8.90 -25.32
C GLY A 509 -20.69 -9.61 -24.07
N PRO A 510 -20.16 -10.83 -24.22
CA PRO A 510 -19.52 -11.56 -23.13
C PRO A 510 -18.27 -10.81 -22.64
N ILE A 511 -18.11 -10.69 -21.32
CA ILE A 511 -16.96 -10.09 -20.67
C ILE A 511 -16.13 -11.21 -20.04
N SER A 512 -14.98 -11.53 -20.62
CA SER A 512 -14.08 -12.53 -20.03
C SER A 512 -13.35 -11.91 -18.83
N VAL A 513 -13.27 -12.65 -17.73
CA VAL A 513 -12.56 -12.21 -16.52
C VAL A 513 -11.60 -13.28 -16.01
N ALA A 514 -10.48 -12.84 -15.44
CA ALA A 514 -9.59 -13.61 -14.58
C ALA A 514 -9.50 -12.85 -13.25
N VAL A 515 -9.93 -13.50 -12.17
CA VAL A 515 -10.03 -12.92 -10.82
C VAL A 515 -9.07 -13.68 -9.89
N PRO A 516 -8.19 -12.99 -9.15
CA PRO A 516 -7.35 -13.65 -8.15
C PRO A 516 -8.16 -14.09 -6.93
N TYR A 517 -7.84 -15.26 -6.38
CA TYR A 517 -8.31 -15.71 -5.07
C TYR A 517 -7.17 -15.77 -4.06
N HIS A 518 -7.54 -15.81 -2.77
CA HIS A 518 -6.59 -15.89 -1.66
C HIS A 518 -6.50 -17.36 -1.21
N THR A 519 -5.36 -18.02 -1.39
CA THR A 519 -5.21 -19.47 -1.08
C THR A 519 -5.61 -19.84 0.36
N PRO A 520 -5.35 -19.01 1.41
CA PRO A 520 -5.84 -19.27 2.76
C PRO A 520 -7.37 -19.26 2.95
N ASP A 521 -8.15 -18.70 2.02
CA ASP A 521 -9.62 -18.77 2.01
C ASP A 521 -10.14 -20.07 1.38
N VAL A 522 -9.26 -20.91 0.80
CA VAL A 522 -9.65 -22.12 0.09
C VAL A 522 -9.83 -23.32 1.02
N GLU A 523 -11.05 -23.85 1.04
CA GLU A 523 -11.39 -25.13 1.67
C GLU A 523 -11.57 -26.21 0.59
N GLY A 524 -10.69 -27.22 0.57
CA GLY A 524 -10.81 -28.39 -0.31
C GLY A 524 -9.84 -28.40 -1.49
N ASP A 525 -10.30 -28.85 -2.65
CA ASP A 525 -9.54 -28.92 -3.90
C ASP A 525 -9.68 -27.61 -4.69
N GLU A 526 -8.57 -26.91 -4.92
CA GLU A 526 -8.53 -25.64 -5.67
C GLU A 526 -9.13 -25.75 -7.08
N SER A 527 -9.03 -26.91 -7.75
CA SER A 527 -9.66 -27.12 -9.07
C SER A 527 -11.21 -27.13 -9.02
N GLY A 528 -11.76 -27.27 -7.81
CA GLY A 528 -13.19 -27.22 -7.53
C GLY A 528 -13.74 -25.83 -7.19
N ILE A 529 -12.90 -24.80 -7.07
CA ILE A 529 -13.33 -23.39 -6.88
C ILE A 529 -14.26 -22.95 -8.02
N ARG A 530 -15.25 -22.10 -7.72
CA ARG A 530 -16.11 -21.45 -8.73
C ARG A 530 -16.13 -19.93 -8.57
N LEU A 531 -16.28 -19.25 -9.70
CA LEU A 531 -16.63 -17.84 -9.80
C LEU A 531 -18.11 -17.74 -10.14
N LEU A 532 -18.89 -17.13 -9.25
CA LEU A 532 -20.31 -16.88 -9.42
C LEU A 532 -20.53 -15.40 -9.76
N ALA A 533 -21.43 -15.11 -10.69
CA ALA A 533 -21.91 -13.77 -10.99
C ALA A 533 -23.34 -13.58 -10.52
N ARG A 534 -23.67 -12.37 -10.03
CA ARG A 534 -25.04 -12.01 -9.68
C ARG A 534 -25.80 -11.57 -10.94
N VAL A 535 -26.80 -12.34 -11.34
CA VAL A 535 -27.64 -12.08 -12.53
C VAL A 535 -29.08 -11.89 -12.07
N GLY A 536 -29.48 -10.63 -11.89
CA GLY A 536 -30.71 -10.29 -11.17
C GLY A 536 -30.66 -10.85 -9.74
N ASP A 537 -31.67 -11.62 -9.36
CA ASP A 537 -31.76 -12.21 -8.02
C ASP A 537 -31.10 -13.59 -7.86
N ALA A 538 -30.46 -14.10 -8.91
CA ALA A 538 -29.76 -15.40 -8.89
C ALA A 538 -28.24 -15.24 -8.85
N TRP A 539 -27.57 -16.15 -8.14
CA TRP A 539 -26.16 -16.45 -8.36
C TRP A 539 -26.04 -17.47 -9.49
N VAL A 540 -25.20 -17.18 -10.48
CA VAL A 540 -24.98 -18.03 -11.66
C VAL A 540 -23.50 -18.38 -11.73
N ASP A 541 -23.18 -19.67 -11.85
CA ASP A 541 -21.81 -20.11 -12.11
C ASP A 541 -21.36 -19.63 -13.50
N VAL A 542 -20.32 -18.81 -13.53
CA VAL A 542 -19.70 -18.26 -14.75
C VAL A 542 -18.31 -18.83 -14.99
N THR A 543 -17.89 -19.85 -14.22
CA THR A 543 -16.54 -20.42 -14.25
C THR A 543 -16.21 -21.05 -15.60
N THR A 544 -15.10 -20.63 -16.19
CA THR A 544 -14.51 -21.23 -17.41
C THR A 544 -13.21 -21.98 -17.15
N GLY A 545 -12.61 -21.82 -15.96
CA GLY A 545 -11.43 -22.56 -15.53
C GLY A 545 -10.82 -22.02 -14.23
N VAL A 546 -9.80 -22.71 -13.71
CA VAL A 546 -8.98 -22.28 -12.56
C VAL A 546 -7.50 -22.51 -12.91
N ASP A 547 -6.61 -21.62 -12.47
CA ASP A 547 -5.16 -21.80 -12.49
C ASP A 547 -4.59 -21.72 -11.06
N PRO A 548 -4.49 -22.86 -10.35
CA PRO A 548 -3.88 -22.95 -9.02
C PRO A 548 -2.37 -22.68 -8.98
N THR A 549 -1.70 -22.48 -10.13
CA THR A 549 -0.30 -22.05 -10.14
C THR A 549 -0.17 -20.53 -10.05
N ARG A 550 -1.27 -19.79 -10.30
CA ARG A 550 -1.34 -18.32 -10.24
C ARG A 550 -2.42 -17.79 -9.29
N ASN A 551 -3.15 -18.67 -8.60
CA ASN A 551 -4.31 -18.36 -7.78
C ASN A 551 -5.39 -17.57 -8.55
N LEU A 552 -5.68 -17.96 -9.80
CA LEU A 552 -6.68 -17.30 -10.66
C LEU A 552 -7.90 -18.19 -10.89
N VAL A 553 -9.10 -17.63 -10.81
CA VAL A 553 -10.33 -18.22 -11.36
C VAL A 553 -10.78 -17.43 -12.58
N PHE A 554 -11.13 -18.13 -13.67
CA PHE A 554 -11.56 -17.54 -14.92
C PHE A 554 -13.07 -17.67 -15.09
N GLY A 555 -13.70 -16.69 -15.71
CA GLY A 555 -15.11 -16.76 -16.08
C GLY A 555 -15.52 -15.89 -17.25
N THR A 556 -16.79 -15.97 -17.63
CA THR A 556 -17.39 -15.14 -18.68
C THR A 556 -18.72 -14.57 -18.22
N LEU A 557 -18.77 -13.24 -18.08
CA LEU A 557 -19.93 -12.53 -17.55
C LEU A 557 -20.87 -12.10 -18.69
N PRO A 558 -22.20 -12.10 -18.47
CA PRO A 558 -23.17 -11.54 -19.42
C PRO A 558 -23.23 -10.00 -19.37
N ALA A 559 -22.76 -9.39 -18.27
CA ALA A 559 -22.66 -7.95 -18.01
C ALA A 559 -21.67 -7.70 -16.85
N LEU A 560 -21.31 -6.44 -16.60
CA LEU A 560 -20.65 -6.06 -15.34
C LEU A 560 -21.62 -6.19 -14.15
N GLY A 561 -21.10 -6.44 -12.95
CA GLY A 561 -21.89 -6.61 -11.73
C GLY A 561 -21.10 -7.26 -10.59
N THR A 562 -21.81 -7.84 -9.62
CA THR A 562 -21.20 -8.50 -8.45
C THR A 562 -20.67 -9.88 -8.80
N LEU A 563 -19.43 -10.16 -8.37
CA LEU A 563 -18.72 -11.43 -8.49
C LEU A 563 -18.41 -11.98 -7.11
N LEU A 564 -18.60 -13.29 -6.92
CA LEU A 564 -18.33 -14.02 -5.68
C LEU A 564 -17.49 -15.25 -6.00
N ILE A 565 -16.42 -15.48 -5.24
CA ILE A 565 -15.66 -16.73 -5.30
C ILE A 565 -16.20 -17.67 -4.23
N VAL A 566 -16.45 -18.93 -4.60
CA VAL A 566 -16.88 -19.99 -3.68
C VAL A 566 -15.91 -21.17 -3.73
N ASN A 567 -15.71 -21.77 -2.56
CA ASN A 567 -15.01 -23.04 -2.40
C ASN A 567 -15.76 -24.18 -3.09
N PRO A 568 -15.08 -25.29 -3.44
CA PRO A 568 -15.76 -26.49 -3.91
C PRO A 568 -16.91 -26.89 -2.97
N PRO A 569 -18.03 -27.41 -3.51
CA PRO A 569 -19.05 -28.05 -2.70
C PRO A 569 -18.40 -29.13 -1.85
N ALA A 570 -18.59 -29.06 -0.53
CA ALA A 570 -17.94 -29.95 0.43
C ALA A 570 -18.12 -31.40 -0.02
N ALA A 571 -17.00 -32.08 -0.31
CA ALA A 571 -17.01 -33.33 -1.05
C ALA A 571 -17.94 -34.34 -0.37
N VAL A 572 -19.05 -34.67 -1.04
CA VAL A 572 -20.08 -35.56 -0.50
C VAL A 572 -19.46 -36.94 -0.32
N ILE A 573 -18.93 -37.20 0.88
CA ILE A 573 -18.35 -38.49 1.26
C ILE A 573 -19.45 -39.51 1.00
N PRO A 574 -19.31 -40.40 -0.02
CA PRO A 574 -20.40 -41.28 -0.42
C PRO A 574 -20.69 -42.19 0.75
N ALA A 575 -21.85 -41.96 1.39
CA ALA A 575 -22.12 -42.37 2.77
C ALA A 575 -21.71 -43.83 2.97
N ILE A 576 -20.56 -44.03 3.66
CA ILE A 576 -19.84 -45.30 3.59
C ILE A 576 -20.76 -46.38 4.12
N SER A 577 -21.22 -47.26 3.22
CA SER A 577 -22.29 -48.20 3.53
C SER A 577 -21.86 -49.02 4.74
N THR A 578 -22.59 -48.87 5.84
CA THR A 578 -22.18 -49.32 7.18
C THR A 578 -21.74 -50.78 7.28
N PRO A 579 -22.24 -51.75 6.47
CA PRO A 579 -21.69 -53.11 6.46
C PRO A 579 -20.16 -53.20 6.30
N GLY A 580 -19.54 -52.34 5.49
CA GLY A 580 -18.09 -52.40 5.24
C GLY A 580 -17.26 -52.00 6.47
N VAL A 581 -17.62 -50.90 7.13
CA VAL A 581 -16.92 -50.41 8.32
C VAL A 581 -17.16 -51.32 9.52
N PHE A 582 -18.39 -51.82 9.70
CA PHE A 582 -18.68 -52.81 10.75
C PHE A 582 -17.91 -54.12 10.55
N ALA A 583 -17.79 -54.62 9.32
CA ALA A 583 -17.00 -55.81 9.03
C ALA A 583 -15.50 -55.63 9.35
N LEU A 584 -14.93 -54.46 9.03
CA LEU A 584 -13.53 -54.14 9.34
C LEU A 584 -13.30 -53.99 10.86
N LEU A 585 -14.20 -53.32 11.58
CA LEU A 585 -14.14 -53.20 13.04
C LEU A 585 -14.30 -54.57 13.74
N LEU A 586 -15.18 -55.44 13.24
CA LEU A 586 -15.32 -56.81 13.73
C LEU A 586 -14.05 -57.65 13.50
N LEU A 587 -13.40 -57.51 12.34
CA LEU A 587 -12.12 -58.17 12.05
C LEU A 587 -11.00 -57.69 12.99
N LEU A 588 -10.90 -56.38 13.23
CA LEU A 588 -9.91 -55.81 14.15
C LEU A 588 -10.18 -56.24 15.61
N ALA A 589 -11.44 -56.23 16.05
CA ALA A 589 -11.83 -56.70 17.38
C ALA A 589 -11.55 -58.20 17.57
N ALA A 590 -11.85 -59.03 16.56
CA ALA A 590 -11.55 -60.46 16.57
C ALA A 590 -10.04 -60.74 16.63
N ALA A 591 -9.22 -59.98 15.87
CA ALA A 591 -7.77 -60.07 15.91
C ALA A 591 -7.21 -59.68 17.30
N GLY A 592 -7.69 -58.57 17.88
CA GLY A 592 -7.31 -58.14 19.23
C GLY A 592 -7.66 -59.18 20.30
N ALA A 593 -8.87 -59.73 20.26
CA ALA A 593 -9.30 -60.80 21.16
C ALA A 593 -8.45 -62.07 21.03
N LEU A 594 -8.04 -62.43 19.80
CA LEU A 594 -7.16 -63.58 19.56
C LEU A 594 -5.76 -63.38 20.15
N VAL A 595 -5.20 -62.17 20.05
CA VAL A 595 -3.91 -61.81 20.67
C VAL A 595 -4.00 -61.85 22.20
N MET A 596 -5.00 -61.20 22.81
CA MET A 596 -5.16 -61.21 24.27
C MET A 596 -5.33 -62.63 24.82
N ARG A 597 -6.10 -63.49 24.14
CA ARG A 597 -6.33 -64.88 24.57
C ARG A 597 -5.06 -65.75 24.54
N ARG A 598 -4.01 -65.33 23.83
CA ARG A 598 -2.71 -66.03 23.78
C ARG A 598 -1.74 -65.65 24.91
N HIS A 599 -2.07 -64.60 25.67
CA HIS A 599 -1.25 -64.08 26.78
C HIS A 599 -2.00 -64.10 28.13
N GLY A 600 -2.82 -65.14 28.36
CA GLY A 600 -3.43 -65.37 29.66
C GLY A 600 -2.38 -65.54 30.77
N PRO A 601 -2.63 -65.02 31.99
CA PRO A 601 -1.61 -64.95 33.04
C PRO A 601 -1.17 -66.35 33.51
N GLN A 602 0.15 -66.59 33.51
CA GLN A 602 0.73 -67.71 34.24
C GLN A 602 0.65 -67.42 35.74
N ALA A 603 0.06 -68.34 36.49
CA ALA A 603 -0.17 -68.19 37.94
C ALA A 603 0.73 -69.15 38.73
N ALA A 604 1.98 -68.73 38.96
CA ALA A 604 2.90 -69.20 40.01
C ALA A 604 4.12 -68.28 40.06
#